data_AF-A0A3R7M6P9-F1
#
_entry.id   AF-A0A3R7M6P9-F1
#
_cell.length_a   1.000
_cell.length_b   1.000
_cell.length_c   1.000
_cell.angle_alpha   90.00
_cell.angle_beta   90.00
_cell.angle_gamma   90.00
#
_symmetry.space_group_name_H-M   'P 1'
#
loop_
_entity.id
_entity.type
_entity.pdbx_description
1 polymer ?
#
loop_
_entity_poly.entity_id
_entity_poly.type
_entity_poly.pdbx_seq_one_letter_code
_entity_poly.pdbx_strand_id
1 'polypeptide(L)'
;MTATDIGEIPDSDGVFHDTDFMEKNKHISDQWIRIAELYPDGVHQPLLPQVFSREQFGQGNHFECFMLTALSTLVRFPSVIRNCFVSSQVRRDGRYTFQFFRGKEWVKVEIDDYIPLEDGGELYIRSPTGHWWPLLLEKAYAKFYTG
;
A
#
# COMPACT_ATOMS: atom_id res chain seq x y z
N MET A 1 -2.71 -18.12 23.52
CA MET A 1 -2.79 -16.64 23.44
C MET A 1 -3.44 -16.34 22.11
N THR A 2 -4.71 -15.95 22.12
CA THR A 2 -5.48 -15.63 20.92
C THR A 2 -4.88 -14.37 20.29
N ALA A 3 -4.44 -14.45 19.04
CA ALA A 3 -4.13 -13.27 18.26
C ALA A 3 -5.35 -12.34 18.31
N THR A 4 -5.15 -11.09 18.69
CA THR A 4 -6.19 -10.06 18.58
C THR A 4 -6.58 -10.01 17.11
N ASP A 5 -7.81 -10.40 16.78
CA ASP A 5 -8.28 -10.43 15.41
C ASP A 5 -8.32 -8.98 14.89
N ILE A 6 -7.39 -8.62 14.01
CA ILE A 6 -7.32 -7.27 13.45
C ILE A 6 -8.47 -7.15 12.45
N GLY A 7 -9.57 -6.56 12.90
CA GLY A 7 -10.77 -6.38 12.09
C GLY A 7 -10.62 -5.29 11.03
N GLU A 8 -11.23 -5.53 9.88
CA GLU A 8 -11.40 -4.57 8.79
C GLU A 8 -12.76 -3.85 8.90
N ILE A 9 -12.77 -2.54 8.67
CA ILE A 9 -14.03 -1.77 8.61
C ILE A 9 -14.73 -2.10 7.28
N PRO A 10 -16.07 -2.31 7.22
CA PRO A 10 -16.78 -2.55 5.97
C PRO A 10 -16.50 -1.50 4.89
N ASP A 11 -16.52 -1.91 3.62
CA ASP A 11 -16.40 -1.00 2.46
C ASP A 11 -17.60 -0.05 2.41
N SER A 12 -17.40 1.13 1.82
CA SER A 12 -18.41 2.18 1.73
C SER A 12 -18.29 2.96 0.42
N ASP A 13 -19.30 3.76 0.10
CA ASP A 13 -19.26 4.62 -1.10
C ASP A 13 -18.57 5.97 -0.83
N GLY A 14 -18.20 6.26 0.43
CA GLY A 14 -17.51 7.49 0.81
C GLY A 14 -16.00 7.32 0.79
N VAL A 15 -15.28 8.17 0.04
CA VAL A 15 -13.81 8.12 -0.01
C VAL A 15 -13.24 8.36 1.39
N PHE A 16 -12.38 7.44 1.83
CA PHE A 16 -11.64 7.57 3.06
C PHE A 16 -10.44 8.49 2.86
N HIS A 17 -10.22 9.36 3.84
CA HIS A 17 -9.06 10.22 3.91
C HIS A 17 -8.32 9.98 5.22
N ASP A 18 -7.06 9.62 5.12
CA ASP A 18 -6.13 9.46 6.23
C ASP A 18 -5.50 10.81 6.57
N THR A 19 -6.31 11.70 7.14
CA THR A 19 -5.94 13.11 7.37
C THR A 19 -4.64 13.27 8.15
N ASP A 20 -4.39 12.39 9.13
CA ASP A 20 -3.19 12.45 9.97
C ASP A 20 -1.92 12.14 9.18
N PHE A 21 -1.95 11.10 8.34
CA PHE A 21 -0.81 10.77 7.49
C PHE A 21 -0.60 11.85 6.43
N MET A 22 -1.68 12.31 5.79
CA MET A 22 -1.59 13.30 4.72
C MET A 22 -1.07 14.65 5.23
N GLU A 23 -1.53 15.14 6.39
CA GLU A 23 -1.08 16.41 6.94
C GLU A 23 0.40 16.36 7.38
N LYS A 24 0.83 15.27 8.03
CA LYS A 24 2.24 15.09 8.43
C LYS A 24 3.18 14.99 7.23
N ASN A 25 2.70 14.46 6.10
CA ASN A 25 3.50 14.15 4.92
C ASN A 25 3.22 15.06 3.71
N LYS A 26 2.47 16.16 3.88
CA LYS A 26 2.15 17.10 2.79
C LYS A 26 3.37 17.72 2.11
N HIS A 27 4.51 17.73 2.79
CA HIS A 27 5.78 18.25 2.28
C HIS A 27 6.48 17.28 1.31
N ILE A 28 6.01 16.03 1.21
CA ILE A 28 6.61 14.99 0.36
C ILE A 28 6.26 15.19 -1.11
N SER A 29 5.05 15.66 -1.40
CA SER A 29 4.59 15.90 -2.76
C SER A 29 3.43 16.90 -2.77
N ASP A 30 3.43 17.78 -3.78
CA ASP A 30 2.32 18.68 -4.08
C ASP A 30 1.18 17.98 -4.86
N GLN A 31 1.38 16.73 -5.29
CA GLN A 31 0.47 15.97 -6.14
C GLN A 31 0.17 14.60 -5.54
N TRP A 32 -1.08 14.40 -5.14
CA TRP A 32 -1.56 13.12 -4.63
C TRP A 32 -2.76 12.68 -5.45
N ILE A 33 -2.73 11.46 -5.97
CA ILE A 33 -3.78 10.91 -6.83
C ILE A 33 -4.27 9.58 -6.27
N ARG A 34 -5.57 9.28 -6.40
CA ARG A 34 -6.06 7.95 -6.05
C ARG A 34 -5.43 6.89 -6.95
N ILE A 35 -5.04 5.77 -6.38
CA ILE A 35 -4.45 4.65 -7.14
C ILE A 35 -5.39 4.14 -8.26
N ALA A 36 -6.71 4.26 -8.05
CA ALA A 36 -7.73 3.93 -9.03
C ALA A 36 -7.73 4.86 -10.26
N GLU A 37 -7.31 6.12 -10.10
CA GLU A 37 -7.15 7.06 -11.21
C GLU A 37 -5.81 6.86 -11.92
N LEU A 38 -4.77 6.48 -11.16
CA LEU A 38 -3.43 6.21 -11.68
C LEU A 38 -3.37 4.88 -12.48
N TYR A 39 -4.08 3.86 -12.02
CA TYR A 39 -4.11 2.51 -12.59
C TYR A 39 -5.56 2.01 -12.73
N PRO A 40 -6.35 2.55 -13.67
CA PRO A 40 -7.80 2.32 -13.75
C PRO A 40 -8.20 0.85 -13.94
N ASP A 41 -7.40 0.09 -14.69
CA ASP A 41 -7.67 -1.34 -14.91
C ASP A 41 -7.61 -2.16 -13.62
N GLY A 42 -6.88 -1.70 -12.60
CA GLY A 42 -6.73 -2.40 -11.33
C GLY A 42 -8.01 -2.46 -10.50
N VAL A 43 -8.99 -1.59 -10.76
CA VAL A 43 -10.32 -1.63 -10.12
C VAL A 43 -11.03 -2.98 -10.39
N HIS A 44 -10.72 -3.60 -11.53
CA HIS A 44 -11.32 -4.86 -11.97
C HIS A 44 -10.44 -6.08 -11.68
N GLN A 45 -9.28 -5.88 -11.05
CA GLN A 45 -8.32 -6.94 -10.74
C GLN A 45 -8.39 -7.32 -9.25
N PRO A 46 -7.96 -8.55 -8.89
CA PRO A 46 -7.74 -8.89 -7.49
C PRO A 46 -6.70 -7.95 -6.86
N LEU A 47 -6.95 -7.52 -5.61
CA LEU A 47 -6.00 -6.67 -4.86
C LEU A 47 -4.63 -7.33 -4.77
N LEU A 48 -4.60 -8.63 -4.46
CA LEU A 48 -3.39 -9.44 -4.44
C LEU A 48 -3.40 -10.44 -5.62
N PRO A 49 -2.33 -10.52 -6.39
CA PRO A 49 -2.23 -11.47 -7.50
C PRO A 49 -2.14 -12.90 -6.99
N GLN A 50 -2.42 -13.87 -7.86
CA GLN A 50 -2.19 -15.29 -7.55
C GLN A 50 -0.68 -15.56 -7.41
N VAL A 51 0.13 -14.97 -8.29
CA VAL A 51 1.58 -15.08 -8.34
C VAL A 51 2.20 -13.73 -8.08
N PHE A 52 3.07 -13.66 -7.07
CA PHE A 52 3.92 -12.50 -6.84
C PHE A 52 5.17 -12.60 -7.70
N SER A 53 5.55 -11.50 -8.36
CA SER A 53 6.72 -11.41 -9.22
C SER A 53 7.50 -10.14 -8.92
N ARG A 54 8.83 -10.18 -9.10
CA ARG A 54 9.69 -9.00 -9.00
C ARG A 54 9.38 -7.97 -10.08
N GLU A 55 8.82 -8.40 -11.21
CA GLU A 55 8.40 -7.52 -12.31
C GLU A 55 7.23 -6.61 -11.90
N GLN A 56 6.55 -6.91 -10.79
CA GLN A 56 5.51 -6.06 -10.22
C GLN A 56 6.07 -4.81 -9.53
N PHE A 57 7.39 -4.74 -9.35
CA PHE A 57 8.08 -3.63 -8.73
C PHE A 57 8.88 -2.83 -9.76
N GLY A 58 8.74 -1.52 -9.71
CA GLY A 58 9.56 -0.59 -10.46
C GLY A 58 9.98 0.59 -9.60
N GLN A 59 11.13 1.17 -9.94
CA GLN A 59 11.64 2.39 -9.32
C GLN A 59 10.85 3.61 -9.82
N GLY A 60 10.30 4.39 -8.89
CA GLY A 60 9.70 5.70 -9.12
C GLY A 60 10.74 6.81 -9.27
N ASN A 61 10.29 8.06 -9.23
CA ASN A 61 11.13 9.23 -9.53
C ASN A 61 12.11 9.59 -8.39
N HIS A 62 11.81 9.18 -7.16
CA HIS A 62 12.69 9.34 -6.01
C HIS A 62 13.59 8.10 -5.82
N PHE A 63 14.90 8.29 -5.99
CA PHE A 63 15.90 7.20 -6.01
C PHE A 63 16.29 6.66 -4.62
N GLU A 64 15.33 6.13 -3.87
CA GLU A 64 15.58 5.36 -2.65
C GLU A 64 15.22 3.88 -2.82
N CYS A 65 16.19 3.08 -3.28
CA CYS A 65 15.97 1.68 -3.68
C CYS A 65 15.85 0.69 -2.51
N PHE A 66 16.03 1.13 -1.26
CA PHE A 66 16.06 0.22 -0.11
C PHE A 66 14.75 -0.55 0.06
N MET A 67 13.61 0.16 0.02
CA MET A 67 12.30 -0.47 0.18
C MET A 67 11.95 -1.37 -1.01
N LEU A 68 12.19 -0.88 -2.23
CA LEU A 68 12.01 -1.65 -3.47
C LEU A 68 12.79 -2.97 -3.43
N THR A 69 14.05 -2.94 -3.01
CA THR A 69 14.93 -4.13 -2.92
C THR A 69 14.44 -5.11 -1.86
N ALA A 70 14.03 -4.60 -0.69
CA ALA A 70 13.50 -5.42 0.40
C ALA A 70 12.21 -6.12 -0.03
N LEU A 71 11.23 -5.37 -0.56
CA LEU A 71 9.96 -5.93 -1.02
C LEU A 71 10.14 -6.91 -2.20
N SER A 72 11.01 -6.60 -3.15
CA SER A 72 11.33 -7.50 -4.28
C SER A 72 11.95 -8.83 -3.82
N THR A 73 12.61 -8.84 -2.66
CA THR A 73 13.12 -10.07 -2.05
C THR A 73 12.01 -10.83 -1.34
N LEU A 74 11.09 -10.12 -0.67
CA LEU A 74 9.94 -10.68 0.03
C LEU A 74 8.93 -11.39 -0.89
N VAL A 75 8.92 -11.09 -2.19
CA VAL A 75 8.14 -11.83 -3.20
C VAL A 75 8.35 -13.34 -3.14
N ARG A 76 9.54 -13.79 -2.72
CA ARG A 76 9.84 -15.23 -2.53
C ARG A 76 9.09 -15.87 -1.36
N PHE A 77 8.43 -15.07 -0.53
CA PHE A 77 7.64 -15.50 0.62
C PHE A 77 6.20 -14.94 0.53
N PRO A 78 5.37 -15.42 -0.41
CA PRO A 78 4.00 -14.92 -0.62
C PRO A 78 3.14 -14.89 0.63
N SER A 79 3.30 -15.87 1.53
CA SER A 79 2.54 -15.93 2.78
C SER A 79 2.82 -14.74 3.69
N VAL A 80 4.06 -14.23 3.71
CA VAL A 80 4.43 -13.06 4.51
C VAL A 80 3.72 -11.83 3.96
N ILE A 81 3.77 -11.62 2.64
CA ILE A 81 3.09 -10.50 1.99
C ILE A 81 1.59 -10.59 2.24
N ARG A 82 0.96 -11.74 1.96
CA ARG A 82 -0.48 -11.93 2.18
C ARG A 82 -0.88 -11.67 3.62
N ASN A 83 -0.07 -12.10 4.59
CA ASN A 83 -0.36 -11.88 6.00
C ASN A 83 -0.26 -10.39 6.40
N CYS A 84 0.45 -9.54 5.65
CA CYS A 84 0.42 -8.09 5.89
C CYS A 84 -0.89 -7.44 5.47
N PHE A 85 -1.65 -8.03 4.56
CA PHE A 85 -2.92 -7.48 4.09
C PHE A 85 -4.08 -8.06 4.90
N VAL A 86 -4.82 -7.18 5.58
CA VAL A 86 -6.10 -7.54 6.17
C VAL A 86 -7.20 -7.36 5.12
N SER A 87 -7.13 -6.27 4.34
CA SER A 87 -7.97 -6.07 3.16
C SER A 87 -7.68 -7.12 2.10
N SER A 88 -8.73 -7.84 1.67
CA SER A 88 -8.60 -8.92 0.67
C SER A 88 -9.05 -8.54 -0.74
N GLN A 89 -9.76 -7.42 -0.89
CA GLN A 89 -10.37 -6.98 -2.15
C GLN A 89 -10.09 -5.50 -2.42
N VAL A 90 -10.19 -5.10 -3.68
CA VAL A 90 -10.18 -3.67 -4.05
C VAL A 90 -11.41 -3.01 -3.44
N ARG A 91 -11.20 -1.82 -2.86
CA ARG A 91 -12.23 -1.12 -2.10
C ARG A 91 -12.63 0.19 -2.75
N ARG A 92 -13.93 0.49 -2.71
CA ARG A 92 -14.50 1.70 -3.33
C ARG A 92 -14.10 2.95 -2.54
N ASP A 93 -14.14 2.83 -1.22
CA ASP A 93 -13.74 3.90 -0.30
C ASP A 93 -12.23 4.20 -0.33
N GLY A 94 -11.40 3.33 -0.92
CA GLY A 94 -9.95 3.48 -0.94
C GLY A 94 -9.27 3.25 0.42
N ARG A 95 -9.98 2.73 1.44
CA ARG A 95 -9.42 2.44 2.77
C ARG A 95 -8.81 1.05 2.80
N TYR A 96 -7.49 0.94 2.86
CA TYR A 96 -6.82 -0.36 2.96
C TYR A 96 -6.28 -0.61 4.37
N THR A 97 -6.55 -1.80 4.90
CA THR A 97 -6.11 -2.26 6.23
C THR A 97 -4.97 -3.25 6.09
N PHE A 98 -3.92 -3.00 6.87
CA PHE A 98 -2.71 -3.79 6.96
C PHE A 98 -2.45 -4.19 8.41
N GLN A 99 -1.62 -5.21 8.57
CA GLN A 99 -1.04 -5.57 9.85
C GLN A 99 0.47 -5.78 9.72
N PHE A 100 1.21 -5.23 10.69
CA PHE A 100 2.65 -5.41 10.80
C PHE A 100 3.02 -5.90 12.19
N PHE A 101 4.11 -6.66 12.30
CA PHE A 101 4.55 -7.21 13.57
C PHE A 101 5.71 -6.39 14.13
N ARG A 102 5.55 -5.81 15.33
CA ARG A 102 6.60 -5.08 16.06
C ARG A 102 6.43 -5.28 17.55
N GLY A 103 7.55 -5.46 18.26
CA GLY A 103 7.52 -5.53 19.73
C GLY A 103 6.74 -6.72 20.29
N LYS A 104 6.62 -7.83 19.55
CA LYS A 104 5.80 -9.03 19.87
C LYS A 104 4.30 -8.87 19.68
N GLU A 105 3.85 -7.78 19.06
CA GLU A 105 2.44 -7.50 18.84
C GLU A 105 2.16 -7.23 17.35
N TRP A 106 0.93 -7.57 16.93
CA TRP A 106 0.40 -7.17 15.63
C TRP A 106 -0.18 -5.76 15.75
N VAL A 107 0.25 -4.88 14.86
CA VAL A 107 -0.17 -3.49 14.79
C VAL A 107 -1.01 -3.29 13.55
N LYS A 108 -2.26 -2.85 13.74
CA LYS A 108 -3.17 -2.47 12.67
C LYS A 108 -2.73 -1.14 12.06
N VAL A 109 -2.70 -1.06 10.73
CA VAL A 109 -2.45 0.18 9.99
C VAL A 109 -3.53 0.35 8.93
N GLU A 110 -4.19 1.50 8.92
CA GLU A 110 -5.17 1.87 7.90
C GLU A 110 -4.61 3.04 7.09
N ILE A 111 -4.71 2.96 5.77
CA ILE A 111 -4.31 4.03 4.85
C ILE A 111 -5.44 4.34 3.88
N ASP A 112 -5.45 5.57 3.36
CA ASP A 112 -6.15 5.87 2.11
C ASP A 112 -5.28 5.48 0.89
N ASP A 113 -5.88 5.50 -0.30
CA ASP A 113 -5.26 5.05 -1.55
C ASP A 113 -4.64 6.16 -2.40
N TYR A 114 -4.39 7.33 -1.81
CA TYR A 114 -3.69 8.42 -2.47
C TYR A 114 -2.18 8.12 -2.57
N ILE A 115 -1.63 8.18 -3.78
CA ILE A 115 -0.21 7.94 -4.07
C ILE A 115 0.47 9.28 -4.41
N PRO A 116 1.64 9.57 -3.83
CA PRO A 116 2.39 10.78 -4.14
C PRO A 116 3.04 10.68 -5.52
N LEU A 117 2.95 11.76 -6.29
CA LEU A 117 3.58 11.90 -7.60
C LEU A 117 4.69 12.95 -7.58
N GLU A 118 5.63 12.84 -8.52
CA GLU A 118 6.62 13.86 -8.85
C GLU A 118 6.76 13.88 -10.37
N ASP A 119 6.71 15.07 -10.98
CA ASP A 119 6.78 15.24 -12.44
C ASP A 119 5.82 14.33 -13.23
N GLY A 120 4.62 14.08 -12.67
CA GLY A 120 3.59 13.24 -13.28
C GLY A 120 3.84 11.73 -13.21
N GLY A 121 4.88 11.27 -12.53
CA GLY A 121 5.16 9.86 -12.25
C GLY A 121 5.09 9.54 -10.76
N GLU A 122 5.03 8.26 -10.39
CA GLU A 122 5.03 7.85 -8.98
C GLU A 122 6.35 8.21 -8.33
N LEU A 123 6.26 8.80 -7.13
CA LEU A 123 7.45 9.25 -6.40
C LEU A 123 8.30 8.05 -5.94
N TYR A 124 7.72 7.03 -5.29
CA TYR A 124 8.48 5.92 -4.68
C TYR A 124 8.39 4.61 -5.48
N ILE A 125 7.59 3.62 -5.09
CA ILE A 125 7.39 2.42 -5.92
C ILE A 125 6.38 2.71 -7.03
N ARG A 126 6.69 2.24 -8.23
CA ARG A 126 5.72 2.10 -9.33
C ARG A 126 5.47 0.64 -9.64
N SER A 127 4.37 0.37 -10.35
CA SER A 127 4.01 -0.97 -10.79
C SER A 127 4.04 -1.08 -12.31
N PRO A 128 5.14 -1.61 -12.91
CA PRO A 128 5.24 -1.81 -14.35
C PRO A 128 4.14 -2.72 -14.94
N THR A 129 3.45 -3.46 -14.08
CA THR A 129 2.42 -4.44 -14.43
C THR A 129 1.02 -4.00 -14.00
N GLY A 130 0.86 -2.79 -13.46
CA GLY A 130 -0.44 -2.25 -13.04
C GLY A 130 -1.02 -2.81 -11.73
N HIS A 131 -0.31 -3.73 -11.05
CA HIS A 131 -0.72 -4.24 -9.74
C HIS A 131 -0.59 -3.17 -8.65
N TRP A 132 -1.63 -3.00 -7.83
CA TRP A 132 -1.68 -1.92 -6.81
C TRP A 132 -0.93 -2.24 -5.52
N TRP A 133 -0.89 -3.51 -5.15
CA TRP A 133 -0.38 -3.97 -3.86
C TRP A 133 1.04 -3.45 -3.51
N PRO A 134 2.01 -3.28 -4.44
CA PRO A 134 3.33 -2.79 -4.07
C PRO A 134 3.29 -1.38 -3.50
N LEU A 135 2.52 -0.49 -4.14
CA LEU A 135 2.40 0.92 -3.74
C LEU A 135 1.65 1.06 -2.42
N LEU A 136 0.55 0.30 -2.27
CA LEU A 136 -0.23 0.30 -1.03
C LEU A 136 0.57 -0.25 0.15
N LEU A 137 1.34 -1.34 -0.06
CA LEU A 137 2.18 -1.93 0.97
C LEU A 137 3.30 -0.99 1.41
N GLU A 138 3.94 -0.31 0.45
CA GLU A 138 4.96 0.69 0.75
C GLU A 138 4.40 1.83 1.60
N LYS A 139 3.26 2.41 1.20
CA LYS A 139 2.63 3.50 1.95
C LYS A 139 2.22 3.08 3.36
N ALA A 140 1.61 1.90 3.50
CA ALA A 140 1.24 1.36 4.80
C ALA A 140 2.46 1.15 5.71
N TYR A 141 3.57 0.67 5.13
CA TYR A 141 4.82 0.50 5.87
C TYR A 141 5.45 1.85 6.24
N ALA A 142 5.39 2.86 5.37
CA ALA A 142 5.82 4.22 5.70
C ALA A 142 5.03 4.76 6.90
N LYS A 143 3.69 4.66 6.87
CA LYS A 143 2.83 5.05 8.00
C LYS A 143 3.16 4.29 9.28
N PHE A 144 3.47 3.00 9.19
CA PHE A 144 3.81 2.19 10.37
C PHE A 144 5.06 2.67 11.12
N TYR A 145 6.02 3.27 10.41
CA TYR A 145 7.27 3.76 10.99
C TYR A 145 7.30 5.26 11.27
N THR A 146 6.46 6.06 10.61
CA THR A 146 6.34 7.51 10.85
C THR A 146 5.16 7.91 11.73
N GLY A 147 4.25 6.96 11.99
CA GLY A 147 3.05 7.11 12.81
C GLY A 147 3.32 7.29 14.29
#